data_AF-A0A842Q7B7-F1
#
_entry.id   AF-A0A842Q7B7-F1
#
_cell.length_a   1.000
_cell.length_b   1.000
_cell.length_c   1.000
_cell.angle_alpha   90.00
_cell.angle_beta   90.00
_cell.angle_gamma   90.00
#
_symmetry.space_group_name_H-M   'P 1'
#
loop_
_entity.id
_entity.type
_entity.pdbx_description
1 polymer ?
#
loop_
_entity_poly.entity_id
_entity_poly.type
_entity_poly.pdbx_seq_one_letter_code
_entity_poly.pdbx_strand_id
1 'polypeptide(L)'
;GTPPSDGYQTRCGYGGRLPILIISPFAKVNYVDHQIMDQTSILRFIEDNWLLGRIGDQSFDERASPILNMFNFTNGHEASKLFLNSSNGTIIDS
;
A
#
# COMPACT_ATOMS: atom_id res chain seq x y z
N GLY A 1 2.86 -12.37 -17.44
CA GLY A 1 1.85 -12.60 -16.39
C GLY A 1 0.88 -13.65 -16.88
N THR A 2 0.24 -14.35 -15.95
CA THR A 2 -0.82 -15.32 -16.26
C THR A 2 -2.15 -14.57 -16.32
N PRO A 3 -3.04 -14.82 -17.31
CA PRO A 3 -4.37 -14.23 -17.30
C PRO A 3 -5.19 -14.76 -16.12
N PRO A 4 -6.15 -13.98 -15.59
CA PRO A 4 -7.14 -14.48 -14.65
C PRO A 4 -7.87 -15.71 -15.21
N SER A 5 -8.07 -16.74 -14.37
CA SER A 5 -8.84 -17.95 -14.72
C SER A 5 -10.32 -17.64 -14.95
N ASP A 6 -10.81 -16.59 -14.32
CA ASP A 6 -12.13 -15.99 -14.41
C ASP A 6 -11.99 -14.53 -14.86
N GLY A 7 -12.65 -14.17 -15.96
CA GLY A 7 -12.75 -12.78 -16.43
C GLY A 7 -12.00 -12.43 -17.70
N TYR A 8 -11.68 -11.14 -17.82
CA TYR A 8 -11.11 -10.56 -19.03
C TYR A 8 -9.69 -11.07 -19.28
N GLN A 9 -9.55 -12.00 -20.23
CA GLN A 9 -8.30 -12.68 -20.59
C GLN A 9 -7.16 -11.73 -21.02
N THR A 10 -7.46 -10.48 -21.35
CA THR A 10 -6.47 -9.46 -21.72
C THR A 10 -5.78 -8.80 -20.50
N ARG A 11 -6.20 -9.12 -19.26
CA ARG A 11 -5.68 -8.51 -18.02
C ARG A 11 -4.60 -9.35 -17.33
N CYS A 12 -3.60 -9.82 -18.08
CA CYS A 12 -2.46 -10.56 -17.52
C CYS A 12 -1.71 -9.72 -16.48
N GLY A 13 -1.31 -10.34 -15.37
CA GLY A 13 -0.58 -9.67 -14.30
C GLY A 13 0.16 -10.64 -13.38
N TYR A 14 0.92 -10.16 -12.39
CA TYR A 14 1.29 -8.75 -12.19
C TYR A 14 2.31 -8.24 -13.23
N GLY A 15 2.47 -6.92 -13.29
CA GLY A 15 3.54 -6.26 -14.07
C GLY A 15 4.88 -6.28 -13.33
N GLY A 16 5.81 -5.40 -13.74
CA GLY A 16 7.09 -5.21 -13.03
C GLY A 16 6.89 -4.69 -11.61
N ARG A 17 7.80 -5.05 -10.69
CA ARG A 17 7.75 -4.59 -9.29
C ARG A 17 8.02 -3.09 -9.21
N LEU A 18 7.21 -2.38 -8.42
CA LEU A 18 7.35 -0.95 -8.16
C LEU A 18 7.66 -0.69 -6.66
N PRO A 19 8.32 0.43 -6.33
CA PRO A 19 8.41 0.90 -4.95
C PRO A 19 7.03 1.32 -4.41
N ILE A 20 6.77 1.01 -3.14
CA ILE A 20 5.64 1.54 -2.36
C ILE A 20 6.18 2.00 -1.01
N LEU A 21 5.76 3.19 -0.57
CA LEU A 21 6.11 3.74 0.74
C LEU A 21 4.84 4.24 1.44
N ILE A 22 4.76 4.03 2.74
CA ILE A 22 3.73 4.61 3.61
C ILE A 22 4.41 5.59 4.55
N ILE A 23 4.05 6.86 4.43
CA ILE A 23 4.53 7.95 5.28
C ILE A 23 3.33 8.48 6.06
N SER A 24 3.27 8.16 7.35
CA SER A 24 2.13 8.46 8.22
C SER A 24 2.59 8.43 9.69
N PRO A 25 1.97 9.19 10.59
CA PRO A 25 2.16 9.02 12.05
C PRO A 25 1.87 7.57 12.50
N PHE A 26 1.03 6.84 11.78
CA PHE A 26 0.70 5.45 12.10
C PHE A 26 1.60 4.44 11.39
N ALA A 27 2.58 4.84 10.58
CA ALA A 27 3.45 3.91 9.87
C ALA A 27 4.41 3.19 10.84
N LYS A 28 4.69 1.91 10.61
CA LYS A 28 5.81 1.23 11.28
C LYS A 28 7.13 1.85 10.80
N VAL A 29 7.98 2.27 11.74
CA VAL A 29 9.26 2.93 11.43
C VAL A 29 10.32 1.91 11.08
N ASN A 30 11.12 2.19 10.04
CA ASN A 30 12.20 1.33 9.56
C ASN A 30 11.74 -0.13 9.31
N TYR A 31 10.55 -0.28 8.75
CA TYR A 31 9.91 -1.58 8.51
C TYR A 31 9.73 -1.83 7.02
N VAL A 32 10.09 -3.03 6.57
CA VAL A 32 9.88 -3.51 5.21
C VAL A 32 8.83 -4.61 5.26
N ASP A 33 7.69 -4.36 4.61
CA ASP A 33 6.68 -5.39 4.45
C ASP A 33 7.00 -6.29 3.25
N HIS A 34 6.74 -7.59 3.40
CA HIS A 34 7.01 -8.61 2.40
C HIS A 34 5.73 -9.21 1.81
N GLN A 35 4.56 -8.67 2.17
CA GLN A 35 3.30 -9.08 1.53
C GLN A 35 3.33 -8.77 0.03
N ILE A 36 2.76 -9.67 -0.77
CA ILE A 36 2.55 -9.41 -2.20
C ILE A 36 1.45 -8.37 -2.33
N MET A 37 1.84 -7.18 -2.78
CA MET A 37 0.93 -6.05 -3.02
C MET A 37 0.98 -5.67 -4.50
N ASP A 38 -0.12 -5.10 -4.98
CA ASP A 38 -0.23 -4.49 -6.28
C ASP A 38 -0.87 -3.10 -6.16
N GLN A 39 -1.07 -2.40 -7.27
CA GLN A 39 -1.63 -1.04 -7.24
C GLN A 39 -3.06 -0.98 -6.67
N THR A 40 -3.83 -2.06 -6.79
CA THR A 40 -5.19 -2.15 -6.24
C THR A 40 -5.22 -2.43 -4.73
N SER A 41 -4.08 -2.75 -4.09
CA SER A 41 -3.96 -2.76 -2.62
C SER A 41 -4.24 -1.38 -2.00
N ILE A 42 -3.97 -0.29 -2.73
CA ILE A 42 -4.32 1.08 -2.33
C ILE A 42 -5.84 1.27 -2.38
N LEU A 43 -6.47 0.78 -3.45
CA LEU A 43 -7.92 0.85 -3.62
C LEU A 43 -8.64 0.07 -2.50
N ARG A 44 -8.23 -1.18 -2.27
CA ARG A 44 -8.74 -2.00 -1.18
C ARG A 44 -8.60 -1.32 0.19
N PHE A 45 -7.50 -0.61 0.46
CA PHE A 45 -7.32 0.15 1.70
C PHE A 45 -8.35 1.26 1.87
N ILE A 46 -8.63 2.02 0.80
CA ILE A 46 -9.66 3.07 0.81
C ILE A 46 -11.03 2.46 1.07
N GLU A 47 -11.37 1.38 0.36
CA GLU A 47 -12.64 0.69 0.54
C GLU A 47 -12.85 0.16 1.95
N ASP A 48 -11.83 -0.50 2.50
CA ASP A 48 -11.87 -1.08 3.85
C ASP A 48 -11.97 0.01 4.92
N ASN A 49 -11.31 1.16 4.73
CA ASN A 49 -11.34 2.26 5.72
C ASN A 49 -12.67 3.03 5.74
N TRP A 50 -13.32 3.20 4.59
CA TRP A 50 -14.61 3.91 4.48
C TRP A 50 -15.83 3.01 4.33
N LEU A 51 -15.66 1.68 4.48
CA LEU A 51 -16.74 0.68 4.41
C LEU A 51 -17.53 0.76 3.09
N LEU A 52 -16.82 0.94 1.97
CA LEU A 52 -17.44 1.17 0.66
C LEU A 52 -17.85 -0.13 -0.07
N GLY A 53 -17.39 -1.28 0.42
CA GLY A 53 -17.46 -2.54 -0.33
C GLY A 53 -16.39 -2.61 -1.43
N ARG A 54 -16.40 -3.71 -2.20
CA ARG A 54 -15.54 -3.88 -3.40
C ARG A 54 -16.23 -3.28 -4.61
N ILE A 55 -15.45 -2.82 -5.60
CA ILE A 55 -16.02 -2.30 -6.86
C ILE A 55 -16.88 -3.34 -7.57
N GLY A 56 -16.49 -4.62 -7.54
CA GLY A 56 -17.14 -5.69 -8.31
C GLY A 56 -16.67 -5.76 -9.76
N ASP A 57 -17.40 -6.52 -10.59
CA ASP A 57 -17.08 -6.74 -12.01
C ASP A 57 -15.61 -7.15 -12.27
N GLN A 58 -15.10 -8.03 -11.41
CA GLN A 58 -13.75 -8.59 -11.51
C GLN A 58 -12.65 -7.51 -11.43
N SER A 59 -12.92 -6.43 -10.69
CA SER A 59 -11.89 -5.53 -10.21
C SER A 59 -10.86 -6.33 -9.39
N PHE A 60 -9.59 -5.93 -9.48
CA PHE A 60 -8.52 -6.63 -8.78
C PHE A 60 -8.42 -6.27 -7.30
N ASP A 61 -9.16 -5.26 -6.83
CA ASP A 61 -9.30 -4.94 -5.39
C ASP A 61 -9.77 -6.15 -4.55
N GLU A 62 -10.63 -7.01 -5.12
CA GLU A 62 -11.10 -8.25 -4.52
C GLU A 62 -9.98 -9.23 -4.19
N ARG A 63 -8.89 -9.19 -4.97
CA ARG A 63 -7.74 -10.11 -4.88
C ARG A 63 -6.51 -9.45 -4.25
N ALA A 64 -6.50 -8.13 -4.13
CA ALA A 64 -5.38 -7.36 -3.62
C ALA A 64 -5.13 -7.65 -2.13
N SER A 65 -3.87 -7.74 -1.70
CA SER A 65 -3.56 -7.84 -0.26
C SER A 65 -3.81 -6.51 0.45
N PRO A 66 -4.29 -6.52 1.71
CA PRO A 66 -4.40 -5.29 2.51
C PRO A 66 -3.03 -4.76 2.92
N ILE A 67 -2.87 -3.44 2.99
CA ILE A 67 -1.60 -2.80 3.38
C ILE A 67 -1.46 -2.56 4.90
N LEU A 68 -2.41 -3.08 5.70
CA LEU A 68 -2.50 -2.79 7.14
C LEU A 68 -1.26 -3.24 7.92
N ASN A 69 -0.49 -4.21 7.41
CA ASN A 69 0.74 -4.64 8.06
C ASN A 69 1.84 -3.56 8.07
N MET A 70 1.73 -2.52 7.25
CA MET A 70 2.65 -1.36 7.26
C MET A 70 2.28 -0.32 8.33
N PHE A 71 1.11 -0.45 8.97
CA PHE A 71 0.63 0.45 10.01
C PHE A 71 0.73 -0.17 11.41
N ASN A 72 0.88 0.68 12.41
CA ASN A 72 0.69 0.37 13.82
C ASN A 72 -0.30 1.38 14.42
N PHE A 73 -1.50 0.90 14.75
CA PHE A 73 -2.58 1.70 15.33
C PHE A 73 -2.74 1.51 16.84
N THR A 74 -1.78 0.86 17.52
CA THR A 74 -1.85 0.73 18.98
C THR A 74 -1.67 2.08 19.66
N ASN A 75 -2.40 2.31 20.75
CA ASN A 75 -2.28 3.53 21.54
C ASN A 75 -0.81 3.79 21.94
N GLY A 76 -0.32 5.00 21.67
CA GLY A 76 1.04 5.43 21.98
C GLY A 76 2.07 5.23 20.86
N HIS A 77 1.68 4.63 19.72
CA HIS A 77 2.54 4.65 18.52
C HIS A 77 2.32 5.94 17.73
N GLU A 78 3.40 6.71 17.54
CA GLU A 78 3.45 7.84 16.62
C GLU A 78 4.83 7.91 15.97
N ALA A 79 4.90 7.70 14.65
CA ALA A 79 6.12 7.86 13.89
C ALA A 79 6.50 9.35 13.81
N SER A 80 7.70 9.69 14.29
CA SER A 80 8.23 11.06 14.24
C SER A 80 8.31 11.58 12.82
N LYS A 81 7.98 12.86 12.64
CA LYS A 81 8.15 13.57 11.36
C LYS A 81 9.64 13.60 10.99
N LEU A 82 9.94 13.32 9.72
CA LEU A 82 11.29 13.38 9.17
C LEU A 82 11.36 14.52 8.15
N PHE A 83 12.02 15.62 8.52
CA PHE A 83 12.26 16.73 7.61
C PHE A 83 13.55 16.51 6.83
N LEU A 84 13.46 16.61 5.50
CA LEU A 84 14.57 16.38 4.59
C LEU A 84 14.91 17.65 3.84
N ASN A 85 16.19 17.87 3.61
CA ASN A 85 16.68 18.91 2.72
C ASN A 85 16.30 18.55 1.28
N SER A 86 15.58 19.44 0.60
CA SER A 86 15.05 19.20 -0.74
C SER A 86 16.12 19.03 -1.82
N SER A 87 17.34 19.54 -1.61
CA SER A 87 18.42 19.53 -2.60
C SER A 87 19.24 18.24 -2.57
N ASN A 88 19.30 17.55 -1.43
CA ASN A 88 20.19 16.38 -1.27
C ASN A 88 19.59 15.22 -0.45
N GLY A 89 18.38 15.37 0.11
CA GLY A 89 17.69 14.32 0.87
C GLY A 89 18.28 14.02 2.25
N THR A 90 19.21 14.84 2.77
CA THR A 90 19.72 14.65 4.14
C THR A 90 18.72 15.14 5.17
N ILE A 91 18.81 14.62 6.40
CA ILE A 91 17.98 15.08 7.52
C ILE A 91 18.27 16.56 7.80
N ILE A 92 17.23 17.35 8.02
CA ILE A 92 17.35 18.69 8.61
C ILE A 92 17.37 18.47 10.12
N ASP A 93 18.56 18.56 10.74
CA ASP A 93 18.64 18.62 12.20
C ASP A 93 18.07 19.95 12.67
N SER A 94 17.18 19.87 13.66
CA SER A 94 16.59 21.02 14.35
C SER A 94 17.56 21.69 15.29
#